data_AF-A0A9E0XJB4-F1
#
_entry.id   AF-A0A9E0XJB4-F1
#
_cell.length_a   1.000
_cell.length_b   1.000
_cell.length_c   1.000
_cell.angle_alpha   90.00
_cell.angle_beta   90.00
_cell.angle_gamma   90.00
#
_symmetry.space_group_name_H-M   'P 1'
#
loop_
_entity.id
_entity.type
_entity.pdbx_description
1 polymer ?
#
loop_
_entity_poly.entity_id
_entity_poly.type
_entity_poly.pdbx_seq_one_letter_code
_entity_poly.pdbx_strand_id
1 'polypeptide(L)'
;MVRRLALLLFLSTLNTMWAILPFVSGNIPRDVSIELQQPVYKDGVLSTDQGGVVTGKGLYLQAKKISYIKRQEGDKLVQLIEAEGDLLLTFKGNVYVGRKLEFNLDDQTGVVYDAITSAQQWFISAKEMTIQANGAAVLHDCTMTTNEGEQDTWSIRSPEVVINAESKLRAKNVSFRVLEMPIFWIPVLVTDLRARIHTPLSYNVKHSSKTGVRLGVHYSFMLGDNWKNKLLFDISTKRGLGGGFETSYKNPDGKQRFSAFNYYAYDLKMLDSEKRNRYRFQGKYTDQIFADTVAVRGSYDKLSDFNMPGDYINRGLDSSRAGPTELRFTRKEQNWLSSLNTKVRINNFQTVKQQLPLFQFSQRPMQLGQTGLILDNRFSAGYLDYKYAHNVHHVHNFHSSRVEMRQSLLRGFSNRAFSLTPHVGYRVIGYGNSPQHDAK
;
A
#
# COMPACT_ATOMS: atom_id res chain seq x y z
N MET A 1 -14.65 -32.11 3.30
CA MET A 1 -16.12 -32.04 3.07
C MET A 1 -16.77 -30.78 3.67
N VAL A 2 -16.45 -30.39 4.92
CA VAL A 2 -17.07 -29.25 5.64
C VAL A 2 -16.86 -27.87 4.99
N ARG A 3 -15.66 -27.56 4.47
CA ARG A 3 -15.38 -26.29 3.75
C ARG A 3 -16.14 -26.17 2.41
N ARG A 4 -16.44 -27.30 1.73
CA ARG A 4 -17.25 -27.32 0.50
C ARG A 4 -18.74 -27.08 0.78
N LEU A 5 -19.25 -27.50 1.93
CA LEU A 5 -20.64 -27.27 2.33
C LEU A 5 -20.91 -25.78 2.59
N ALA A 6 -19.95 -25.08 3.23
CA ALA A 6 -20.01 -23.63 3.44
C ALA A 6 -20.06 -22.84 2.10
N LEU A 7 -19.42 -23.36 1.05
CA LEU A 7 -19.43 -22.74 -0.29
C LEU A 7 -20.76 -22.97 -1.04
N LEU A 8 -21.37 -24.16 -0.94
CA LEU A 8 -22.65 -24.48 -1.57
C LEU A 8 -23.80 -23.62 -1.01
N LEU A 9 -23.76 -23.29 0.27
CA LEU A 9 -24.71 -22.39 0.92
C LEU A 9 -24.48 -20.90 0.58
N PHE A 10 -23.26 -20.54 0.19
CA PHE A 10 -22.92 -19.17 -0.23
C PHE A 10 -23.44 -18.83 -1.63
N LEU A 11 -23.64 -19.83 -2.50
CA LEU A 11 -24.19 -19.67 -3.85
C LEU A 11 -25.72 -19.82 -3.92
N SER A 12 -26.36 -20.45 -2.93
CA SER A 12 -27.81 -20.75 -2.96
C SER A 12 -28.71 -19.75 -2.23
N THR A 13 -28.17 -18.82 -1.45
CA THR A 13 -28.98 -17.82 -0.70
C THR A 13 -29.55 -16.68 -1.56
N LEU A 14 -29.51 -16.80 -2.89
CA LEU A 14 -30.09 -15.83 -3.83
C LEU A 14 -31.44 -16.24 -4.44
N ASN A 15 -31.98 -17.44 -4.19
CA ASN A 15 -33.30 -17.81 -4.70
C ASN A 15 -33.88 -19.00 -3.93
N THR A 16 -34.94 -18.80 -3.13
CA THR A 16 -36.32 -19.26 -3.42
C THR A 16 -37.21 -19.21 -2.16
N MET A 17 -38.46 -18.78 -2.39
CA MET A 17 -39.58 -18.73 -1.45
C MET A 17 -40.30 -20.10 -1.34
N TRP A 18 -40.84 -20.32 -0.14
CA TRP A 18 -42.10 -20.98 0.23
C TRP A 18 -42.30 -22.48 -0.07
N ALA A 19 -42.40 -23.25 1.01
CA ALA A 19 -43.40 -24.32 1.16
C ALA A 19 -43.83 -24.42 2.63
N ILE A 20 -45.13 -24.32 2.88
CA ILE A 20 -45.81 -24.38 4.18
C ILE A 20 -46.16 -25.84 4.48
N LEU A 21 -45.97 -26.32 5.73
CA LEU A 21 -46.73 -27.40 6.40
C LEU A 21 -46.45 -27.37 7.94
N PRO A 22 -47.23 -28.04 8.81
CA PRO A 22 -47.99 -27.37 9.88
C PRO A 22 -47.30 -27.20 11.24
N PHE A 23 -47.86 -26.23 11.96
CA PHE A 23 -47.43 -25.58 13.20
C PHE A 23 -47.61 -26.42 14.48
N VAL A 24 -46.65 -26.29 15.40
CA VAL A 24 -46.90 -26.31 16.85
C VAL A 24 -46.20 -25.10 17.46
N SER A 25 -46.96 -24.07 17.87
CA SER A 25 -46.41 -22.89 18.56
C SER A 25 -46.48 -23.09 20.08
N GLY A 26 -45.32 -23.30 20.71
CA GLY A 26 -45.15 -22.93 22.12
C GLY A 26 -44.80 -21.45 22.23
N ASN A 27 -45.17 -20.78 23.34
CA ASN A 27 -44.89 -19.37 23.57
C ASN A 27 -43.37 -19.06 23.60
N ILE A 28 -42.82 -18.69 22.44
CA ILE A 28 -41.45 -18.22 22.21
C ILE A 28 -41.47 -16.67 22.27
N PRO A 29 -40.45 -16.00 22.85
CA PRO A 29 -40.38 -14.55 22.92
C PRO A 29 -40.45 -13.87 21.55
N ARG A 30 -41.00 -12.64 21.51
CA ARG A 30 -41.46 -11.90 20.31
C ARG A 30 -40.45 -11.67 19.16
N ASP A 31 -39.17 -12.04 19.32
CA ASP A 31 -38.09 -11.67 18.38
C ASP A 31 -37.30 -12.83 17.76
N VAL A 32 -37.63 -14.09 18.08
CA VAL A 32 -36.96 -15.28 17.55
C VAL A 32 -38.00 -16.35 17.17
N SER A 33 -37.92 -16.90 15.97
CA SER A 33 -38.70 -18.08 15.53
C SER A 33 -37.85 -19.34 15.66
N ILE A 34 -38.40 -20.36 16.31
CA ILE A 34 -37.74 -21.65 16.53
C ILE A 34 -38.58 -22.72 15.84
N GLU A 35 -38.03 -23.34 14.80
CA GLU A 35 -38.66 -24.39 13.99
C GLU A 35 -37.87 -25.68 14.15
N LEU A 36 -38.38 -26.61 14.96
CA LEU A 36 -37.70 -27.88 15.28
C LEU A 36 -38.49 -29.06 14.71
N GLN A 37 -37.80 -30.08 14.21
CA GLN A 37 -38.42 -31.34 13.82
C GLN A 37 -38.61 -32.23 15.06
N GLN A 38 -39.81 -32.78 15.25
CA GLN A 38 -40.13 -33.67 16.39
C GLN A 38 -39.64 -33.12 17.76
N PRO A 39 -40.05 -31.89 18.14
CA PRO A 39 -39.54 -31.29 19.37
C PRO A 39 -40.02 -32.03 20.61
N VAL A 40 -39.13 -32.12 21.61
CA VAL A 40 -39.44 -32.57 22.97
C VAL A 40 -39.34 -31.36 23.89
N TYR A 41 -40.37 -31.13 24.69
CA TYR A 41 -40.35 -30.12 25.74
C TYR A 41 -40.31 -30.80 27.11
N LYS A 42 -39.23 -30.56 27.87
CA LYS A 42 -39.05 -31.11 29.21
C LYS A 42 -38.29 -30.13 30.09
N ASP A 43 -38.79 -29.89 31.31
CA ASP A 43 -38.13 -29.09 32.34
C ASP A 43 -37.67 -27.68 31.89
N GLY A 44 -38.47 -27.01 31.04
CA GLY A 44 -38.15 -25.67 30.54
C GLY A 44 -37.19 -25.65 29.34
N VAL A 45 -36.84 -26.82 28.81
CA VAL A 45 -35.97 -26.99 27.64
C VAL A 45 -36.81 -27.50 26.47
N LEU A 46 -36.77 -26.78 25.36
CA LEU A 46 -37.32 -27.20 24.08
C LEU A 46 -36.18 -27.74 23.21
N SER A 47 -36.19 -29.02 22.87
CA SER A 47 -35.08 -29.64 22.14
C SER A 47 -35.51 -30.55 20.99
N THR A 48 -34.57 -30.84 20.08
CA THR A 48 -34.69 -31.81 18.99
C THR A 48 -33.34 -32.47 18.70
N ASP A 49 -33.37 -33.68 18.15
CA ASP A 49 -32.23 -34.39 17.56
C ASP A 49 -32.39 -34.70 16.06
N GLN A 50 -33.53 -34.31 15.46
CA GLN A 50 -33.88 -34.54 14.05
C GLN A 50 -33.64 -33.32 13.17
N GLY A 51 -33.12 -32.24 13.75
CA GLY A 51 -32.80 -31.00 13.06
C GLY A 51 -33.81 -29.90 13.29
N GLY A 52 -33.33 -28.67 13.14
CA GLY A 52 -34.16 -27.49 13.23
C GLY A 52 -33.45 -26.24 12.77
N VAL A 53 -34.22 -25.16 12.73
CA VAL A 53 -33.77 -23.84 12.38
C VAL A 53 -34.24 -22.85 13.45
N VAL A 54 -33.35 -21.96 13.86
CA VAL A 54 -33.67 -20.81 14.71
C VAL A 54 -33.39 -19.54 13.92
N THR A 55 -34.39 -18.70 13.73
CA THR A 55 -34.27 -17.43 13.00
C THR A 55 -34.65 -16.25 13.88
N GLY A 56 -33.97 -15.14 13.71
CA GLY A 56 -34.24 -13.90 14.43
C GLY A 56 -33.60 -12.72 13.71
N LYS A 57 -33.65 -11.53 14.32
CA LYS A 57 -33.09 -10.32 13.70
C LYS A 57 -31.57 -10.43 13.51
N GLY A 58 -31.15 -10.76 12.29
CA GLY A 58 -29.74 -10.95 11.94
C GLY A 58 -29.13 -12.25 12.47
N LEU A 59 -29.96 -13.20 12.89
CA LEU A 59 -29.58 -14.53 13.38
C LEU A 59 -30.28 -15.59 12.51
N TYR A 60 -29.52 -16.52 11.97
CA TYR A 60 -30.01 -17.76 11.38
C TYR A 60 -29.13 -18.89 11.87
N LEU A 61 -29.71 -19.89 12.50
CA LEU A 61 -29.01 -21.05 13.02
C LEU A 61 -29.70 -22.31 12.49
N GLN A 62 -28.92 -23.23 11.96
CA GLN A 62 -29.34 -24.55 11.56
C GLN A 62 -28.41 -25.57 12.21
N ALA A 63 -28.97 -26.63 12.77
CA ALA A 63 -28.20 -27.75 13.31
C ALA A 63 -29.08 -29.01 13.41
N LYS A 64 -28.44 -30.17 13.59
CA LYS A 64 -29.10 -31.45 13.80
C LYS A 64 -29.69 -31.57 15.21
N LYS A 65 -28.92 -31.19 16.23
CA LYS A 65 -29.39 -31.11 17.60
C LYS A 65 -29.50 -29.65 18.01
N ILE A 66 -30.66 -29.26 18.54
CA ILE A 66 -30.88 -27.91 19.07
C ILE A 66 -31.59 -28.06 20.41
N SER A 67 -31.10 -27.36 21.42
CA SER A 67 -31.72 -27.21 22.73
C SER A 67 -31.87 -25.72 23.02
N TYR A 68 -33.12 -25.27 23.10
CA TYR A 68 -33.47 -23.93 23.57
C TYR A 68 -33.83 -24.02 25.05
N ILE A 69 -33.02 -23.37 25.88
CA ILE A 69 -33.14 -23.36 27.34
C ILE A 69 -33.65 -21.99 27.75
N LYS A 70 -34.80 -21.97 28.42
CA LYS A 70 -35.36 -20.76 29.02
C LYS A 70 -35.39 -20.94 30.52
N ARG A 71 -34.44 -20.32 31.21
CA ARG A 71 -34.34 -20.37 32.68
C ARG A 71 -34.53 -18.98 33.28
N GLN A 72 -35.17 -18.95 34.44
CA GLN A 72 -35.23 -17.76 35.28
C GLN A 72 -34.16 -17.87 36.36
N GLU A 73 -33.17 -16.97 36.35
CA GLU A 73 -32.13 -16.86 37.36
C GLU A 73 -32.33 -15.57 38.16
N GLY A 74 -33.03 -15.67 39.30
CA GLY A 74 -33.47 -14.51 40.08
C GLY A 74 -34.48 -13.66 39.29
N ASP A 75 -34.20 -12.37 39.13
CA ASP A 75 -35.01 -11.43 38.33
C ASP A 75 -34.63 -11.41 36.83
N LYS A 76 -33.60 -12.15 36.41
CA LYS A 76 -33.18 -12.21 34.99
C LYS A 76 -33.70 -13.47 34.31
N LEU A 77 -34.37 -13.27 33.19
CA LEU A 77 -34.65 -14.34 32.23
C LEU A 77 -33.38 -14.55 31.40
N VAL A 78 -32.87 -15.79 31.37
CA VAL A 78 -31.71 -16.19 30.56
C VAL A 78 -32.18 -17.14 29.47
N GLN A 79 -31.85 -16.81 28.24
CA GLN A 79 -32.19 -17.59 27.06
C GLN A 79 -30.94 -18.08 26.34
N LEU A 80 -30.72 -19.39 26.38
CA LEU A 80 -29.56 -20.05 25.79
C LEU A 80 -30.00 -20.99 24.67
N ILE A 81 -29.27 -20.97 23.56
CA ILE A 81 -29.38 -21.98 22.52
C ILE A 81 -28.09 -22.80 22.51
N GLU A 82 -28.21 -24.10 22.71
CA GLU A 82 -27.15 -25.07 22.45
C GLU A 82 -27.45 -25.80 21.15
N ALA A 83 -26.48 -25.91 20.26
CA ALA A 83 -26.66 -26.59 18.99
C ALA A 83 -25.45 -27.46 18.63
N GLU A 84 -25.67 -28.62 18.03
CA GLU A 84 -24.62 -29.59 17.71
C GLU A 84 -24.93 -30.34 16.40
N GLY A 85 -23.89 -30.58 15.59
CA GLY A 85 -23.96 -31.37 14.36
C GLY A 85 -24.59 -30.61 13.19
N ASP A 86 -23.97 -30.69 12.01
CA ASP A 86 -24.36 -29.95 10.80
C ASP A 86 -24.65 -28.45 11.07
N LEU A 87 -23.85 -27.87 11.97
CA LEU A 87 -24.05 -26.53 12.50
C LEU A 87 -23.70 -25.48 11.45
N LEU A 88 -24.68 -24.63 11.14
CA LEU A 88 -24.53 -23.42 10.34
C LEU A 88 -25.16 -22.25 11.10
N LEU A 89 -24.34 -21.28 11.47
CA LEU A 89 -24.77 -20.04 12.09
C LEU A 89 -24.45 -18.88 11.14
N THR A 90 -25.46 -18.09 10.79
CA THR A 90 -25.29 -16.77 10.23
C THR A 90 -25.66 -15.74 11.28
N PHE A 91 -24.71 -14.88 11.65
CA PHE A 91 -24.94 -13.83 12.64
C PHE A 91 -24.35 -12.51 12.14
N LYS A 92 -25.21 -11.49 12.03
CA LYS A 92 -24.88 -10.12 11.55
C LYS A 92 -24.09 -10.11 10.23
N GLY A 93 -24.46 -11.00 9.31
CA GLY A 93 -23.87 -11.10 7.97
C GLY A 93 -22.60 -11.96 7.87
N ASN A 94 -22.11 -12.51 8.99
CA ASN A 94 -21.00 -13.45 9.00
C ASN A 94 -21.51 -14.89 9.11
N VAL A 95 -20.80 -15.83 8.49
CA VAL A 95 -21.12 -17.25 8.50
C VAL A 95 -20.11 -18.01 9.36
N TYR A 96 -20.62 -18.88 10.21
CA TYR A 96 -19.87 -19.75 11.12
C TYR A 96 -20.38 -21.18 10.98
N VAL A 97 -19.45 -22.11 10.85
CA VAL A 97 -19.70 -23.55 10.83
C VAL A 97 -18.87 -24.16 11.94
N GLY A 98 -19.35 -25.21 12.60
CA GLY A 98 -18.60 -25.83 13.69
C GLY A 98 -19.17 -27.16 14.15
N ARG A 99 -18.67 -27.66 15.27
CA ARG A 99 -19.19 -28.88 15.89
C ARG A 99 -20.32 -28.59 16.86
N LYS A 100 -20.12 -27.58 17.72
CA LYS A 100 -21.05 -27.18 18.78
C LYS A 100 -21.13 -25.66 18.86
N LEU A 101 -22.32 -25.15 19.19
CA LEU A 101 -22.60 -23.75 19.48
C LEU A 101 -23.26 -23.64 20.85
N GLU A 102 -22.86 -22.62 21.60
CA GLU A 102 -23.57 -22.09 22.76
C GLU A 102 -23.86 -20.62 22.47
N PHE A 103 -25.12 -20.20 22.44
CA PHE A 103 -25.51 -18.84 22.05
C PHE A 103 -26.49 -18.24 23.06
N ASN A 104 -26.07 -17.17 23.72
CA ASN A 104 -26.89 -16.38 24.62
C ASN A 104 -27.66 -15.33 23.81
N LEU A 105 -28.98 -15.45 23.77
CA LEU A 105 -29.84 -14.56 22.99
C LEU A 105 -29.96 -13.16 23.59
N ASP A 106 -29.91 -13.04 24.92
CA ASP A 106 -30.07 -11.77 25.62
C ASP A 106 -28.81 -10.90 25.45
N ASP A 107 -27.62 -11.50 25.62
CA ASP A 107 -26.34 -10.81 25.44
C ASP A 107 -25.88 -10.74 23.97
N GLN A 108 -26.55 -11.47 23.07
CA GLN A 108 -26.14 -11.66 21.68
C GLN A 108 -24.68 -12.13 21.54
N THR A 109 -24.25 -13.02 22.42
CA THR A 109 -22.91 -13.61 22.43
C THR A 109 -22.99 -15.11 22.17
N GLY A 110 -21.94 -15.67 21.57
CA GLY A 110 -21.91 -17.12 21.38
C GLY A 110 -20.50 -17.69 21.27
N VAL A 111 -20.37 -18.97 21.59
CA VAL A 111 -19.13 -19.73 21.50
C VAL A 111 -19.33 -20.87 20.51
N VAL A 112 -18.54 -20.86 19.44
CA VAL A 112 -18.51 -21.93 18.43
C VAL A 112 -17.26 -22.76 18.65
N TYR A 113 -17.43 -24.07 18.81
CA TYR A 113 -16.33 -25.03 18.96
C TYR A 113 -15.97 -25.68 17.62
N ASP A 114 -14.67 -25.83 17.38
CA ASP A 114 -14.09 -26.23 16.09
C ASP A 114 -14.65 -25.38 14.95
N ALA A 115 -14.67 -24.08 15.21
CA ALA A 115 -15.28 -23.08 14.35
C ALA A 115 -14.50 -22.92 13.05
N ILE A 116 -15.23 -22.75 11.96
CA ILE A 116 -14.74 -22.35 10.65
C ILE A 116 -15.58 -21.16 10.20
N THR A 117 -14.91 -20.09 9.79
CA THR A 117 -15.54 -18.91 9.21
C THR A 117 -14.74 -18.45 8.00
N SER A 118 -15.34 -17.59 7.19
CA SER A 118 -14.67 -16.94 6.07
C SER A 118 -14.82 -15.43 6.15
N ALA A 119 -13.76 -14.73 5.75
CA ALA A 119 -13.75 -13.27 5.61
C ALA A 119 -13.04 -12.90 4.31
N GLN A 120 -13.78 -12.42 3.32
CA GLN A 120 -13.28 -12.20 1.96
C GLN A 120 -12.63 -13.47 1.39
N GLN A 121 -11.31 -13.46 1.19
CA GLN A 121 -10.51 -14.56 0.65
C GLN A 121 -9.83 -15.41 1.75
N TRP A 122 -10.09 -15.11 3.02
CA TRP A 122 -9.54 -15.85 4.16
C TRP A 122 -10.51 -16.92 4.64
N PHE A 123 -10.00 -18.14 4.80
CA PHE A 123 -10.62 -19.20 5.60
C PHE A 123 -9.94 -19.23 6.96
N ILE A 124 -10.75 -19.13 8.01
CA ILE A 124 -10.29 -19.03 9.39
C ILE A 124 -10.91 -20.18 10.16
N SER A 125 -10.07 -21.02 10.75
CA SER A 125 -10.51 -22.08 11.66
C SER A 125 -9.94 -21.87 13.05
N ALA A 126 -10.72 -22.15 14.09
CA ALA A 126 -10.29 -22.04 15.48
C ALA A 126 -10.87 -23.18 16.30
N LYS A 127 -10.15 -23.60 17.34
CA LYS A 127 -10.68 -24.61 18.27
C LYS A 127 -11.88 -24.06 19.05
N GLU A 128 -11.82 -22.77 19.37
CA GLU A 128 -12.89 -22.05 20.03
C GLU A 128 -12.98 -20.63 19.46
N MET A 129 -14.20 -20.19 19.14
CA MET A 129 -14.48 -18.85 18.63
C MET A 129 -15.60 -18.22 19.45
N THR A 130 -15.25 -17.19 20.23
CA THR A 130 -16.21 -16.36 20.95
C THR A 130 -16.64 -15.19 20.07
N ILE A 131 -17.93 -15.06 19.82
CA ILE A 131 -18.57 -14.01 19.03
C ILE A 131 -19.26 -13.04 19.98
N GLN A 132 -19.03 -11.75 19.79
CA GLN A 132 -19.63 -10.68 20.60
C GLN A 132 -20.79 -10.00 19.86
N ALA A 133 -21.67 -9.34 20.62
CA ALA A 133 -22.82 -8.62 20.08
C ALA A 133 -22.44 -7.59 19.00
N ASN A 134 -21.31 -6.91 19.12
CA ASN A 134 -20.87 -5.90 18.15
C ASN A 134 -20.23 -6.50 16.87
N GLY A 135 -20.16 -7.83 16.75
CA GLY A 135 -19.50 -8.52 15.64
C GLY A 135 -17.99 -8.72 15.83
N ALA A 136 -17.41 -8.29 16.96
CA ALA A 136 -16.06 -8.66 17.34
C ALA A 136 -15.98 -10.16 17.67
N ALA A 137 -14.81 -10.75 17.47
CA ALA A 137 -14.57 -12.15 17.75
C ALA A 137 -13.20 -12.38 18.40
N VAL A 138 -13.14 -13.35 19.31
CA VAL A 138 -11.90 -13.84 19.91
C VAL A 138 -11.76 -15.32 19.54
N LEU A 139 -10.63 -15.67 18.94
CA LEU A 139 -10.36 -16.99 18.41
C LEU A 139 -9.16 -17.59 19.14
N HIS A 140 -9.32 -18.82 19.61
CA HIS A 140 -8.27 -19.60 20.27
C HIS A 140 -7.80 -20.76 19.39
N ASP A 141 -6.48 -20.97 19.36
CA ASP A 141 -5.81 -21.94 18.48
C ASP A 141 -6.25 -21.77 17.02
N CYS A 142 -6.06 -20.55 16.50
CA CYS A 142 -6.50 -20.14 15.19
C CYS A 142 -5.51 -20.56 14.10
N THR A 143 -6.05 -21.01 12.97
CA THR A 143 -5.34 -21.22 11.71
C THR A 143 -6.06 -20.42 10.62
N MET A 144 -5.29 -19.65 9.83
CA MET A 144 -5.80 -18.89 8.70
C MET A 144 -5.08 -19.28 7.42
N THR A 145 -5.83 -19.41 6.32
CA THR A 145 -5.27 -19.67 4.99
C THR A 145 -6.15 -19.02 3.91
N THR A 146 -5.65 -18.91 2.70
CA THR A 146 -6.48 -18.64 1.50
C THR A 146 -6.72 -19.90 0.68
N ASN A 147 -6.27 -21.07 1.14
CA ASN A 147 -6.49 -22.33 0.44
C ASN A 147 -7.90 -22.87 0.71
N GLU A 148 -8.61 -23.25 -0.34
CA GLU A 148 -9.93 -23.88 -0.28
C GLU A 148 -9.87 -25.40 -0.09
N GLY A 149 -8.69 -26.01 -0.30
CA GLY A 149 -8.46 -27.45 -0.20
C GLY A 149 -8.52 -28.01 1.24
N GLU A 150 -8.57 -29.34 1.35
CA GLU A 150 -8.54 -30.04 2.65
C GLU A 150 -7.15 -30.02 3.30
N GLN A 151 -6.09 -29.93 2.49
CA GLN A 151 -4.73 -29.73 2.96
C GLN A 151 -4.28 -28.31 2.66
N ASP A 152 -3.91 -27.58 3.69
CA ASP A 152 -3.41 -26.21 3.57
C ASP A 152 -1.98 -26.23 3.03
N THR A 153 -1.76 -25.71 1.81
CA THR A 153 -0.40 -25.57 1.25
C THR A 153 0.42 -24.54 2.03
N TRP A 154 -0.26 -23.59 2.66
CA TRP A 154 0.31 -22.64 3.60
C TRP A 154 -0.75 -22.22 4.62
N SER A 155 -0.30 -21.83 5.82
CA SER A 155 -1.18 -21.34 6.86
C SER A 155 -0.48 -20.39 7.83
N ILE A 156 -1.28 -19.55 8.49
CA ILE A 156 -0.87 -18.68 9.59
C ILE A 156 -1.52 -19.23 10.85
N ARG A 157 -0.71 -19.67 11.82
CA ARG A 157 -1.19 -20.20 13.09
C ARG A 157 -0.89 -19.24 14.23
N SER A 158 -1.86 -19.05 15.13
CA SER A 158 -1.72 -18.21 16.31
C SER A 158 -2.55 -18.76 17.47
N PRO A 159 -2.02 -18.76 18.72
CA PRO A 159 -2.78 -19.18 19.89
C PRO A 159 -4.00 -18.29 20.19
N GLU A 160 -3.93 -17.00 19.86
CA GLU A 160 -4.94 -16.00 20.18
C GLU A 160 -5.03 -14.96 19.06
N VAL A 161 -6.24 -14.81 18.51
CA VAL A 161 -6.55 -13.83 17.48
C VAL A 161 -7.77 -13.03 17.91
N VAL A 162 -7.67 -11.70 17.87
CA VAL A 162 -8.77 -10.79 18.15
C VAL A 162 -9.17 -10.08 16.86
N ILE A 163 -10.44 -10.16 16.50
CA ILE A 163 -11.05 -9.45 15.37
C ILE A 163 -12.00 -8.42 15.95
N ASN A 164 -11.83 -7.14 15.61
CA ASN A 164 -12.76 -6.10 16.05
C ASN A 164 -13.95 -5.94 15.07
N ALA A 165 -14.93 -5.11 15.44
CA ALA A 165 -16.12 -4.85 14.62
C ALA A 165 -15.81 -4.22 13.24
N GLU A 166 -14.64 -3.59 13.09
CA GLU A 166 -14.15 -3.03 11.83
C GLU A 166 -13.42 -4.08 10.95
N SER A 167 -13.40 -5.35 11.35
CA SER A 167 -12.67 -6.44 10.70
C SER A 167 -11.15 -6.27 10.69
N LYS A 168 -10.59 -5.50 11.63
CA LYS A 168 -9.16 -5.49 11.92
C LYS A 168 -8.82 -6.68 12.81
N LEU A 169 -7.86 -7.46 12.35
CA LEU A 169 -7.34 -8.64 13.01
C LEU A 169 -6.01 -8.30 13.70
N ARG A 170 -5.89 -8.74 14.95
CA ARG A 170 -4.65 -8.71 15.71
C ARG A 170 -4.35 -10.11 16.24
N ALA A 171 -3.23 -10.68 15.81
CA ALA A 171 -2.75 -11.99 16.23
C ALA A 171 -1.42 -11.87 16.98
N LYS A 172 -1.22 -12.67 18.02
CA LYS A 172 0.03 -12.75 18.78
C LYS A 172 0.72 -14.10 18.55
N ASN A 173 2.05 -14.13 18.68
CA ASN A 173 2.85 -15.36 18.53
C ASN A 173 2.53 -16.11 17.25
N VAL A 174 2.61 -15.40 16.13
CA VAL A 174 2.20 -15.89 14.82
C VAL A 174 3.28 -16.79 14.22
N SER A 175 2.89 -17.97 13.77
CA SER A 175 3.74 -18.90 13.03
C SER A 175 3.25 -19.01 11.59
N PHE A 176 4.09 -18.63 10.63
CA PHE A 176 3.82 -18.88 9.22
C PHE A 176 4.31 -20.28 8.86
N ARG A 177 3.43 -21.09 8.27
CA ARG A 177 3.70 -22.48 7.90
C ARG A 177 3.50 -22.69 6.41
N VAL A 178 4.34 -23.54 5.83
CA VAL A 178 4.13 -24.11 4.49
C VAL A 178 3.92 -25.61 4.70
N LEU A 179 2.78 -26.13 4.24
CA LEU A 179 2.24 -27.40 4.71
C LEU A 179 2.14 -27.35 6.26
N GLU A 180 2.77 -28.30 6.96
CA GLU A 180 2.83 -28.32 8.42
C GLU A 180 4.14 -27.77 9.01
N MET A 181 5.07 -27.33 8.16
CA MET A 181 6.40 -26.89 8.60
C MET A 181 6.40 -25.38 8.95
N PRO A 182 6.74 -24.99 10.19
CA PRO A 182 6.91 -23.59 10.53
C PRO A 182 8.16 -22.99 9.86
N ILE A 183 7.98 -21.94 9.07
CA ILE A 183 9.07 -21.28 8.33
C ILE A 183 9.63 -20.10 9.10
N PHE A 184 8.76 -19.26 9.67
CA PHE A 184 9.19 -18.13 10.52
C PHE A 184 8.11 -17.73 11.52
N TRP A 185 8.54 -16.99 12.54
CA TRP A 185 7.72 -16.51 13.63
C TRP A 185 7.65 -14.97 13.63
N ILE A 186 6.47 -14.41 13.95
CA ILE A 186 6.23 -12.98 14.12
C ILE A 186 5.56 -12.75 15.48
N PRO A 187 6.03 -11.81 16.33
CA PRO A 187 5.47 -11.57 17.65
C PRO A 187 4.02 -11.04 17.61
N VAL A 188 3.75 -10.08 16.72
CA VAL A 188 2.42 -9.47 16.55
C VAL A 188 2.17 -9.23 15.07
N LEU A 189 1.02 -9.70 14.57
CA LEU A 189 0.50 -9.40 13.24
C LEU A 189 -0.77 -8.57 13.38
N VAL A 190 -0.82 -7.43 12.70
CA VAL A 190 -2.02 -6.59 12.57
C VAL A 190 -2.36 -6.48 11.09
N THR A 191 -3.58 -6.86 10.71
CA THR A 191 -4.05 -6.79 9.32
C THR A 191 -5.52 -6.45 9.27
N ASP A 192 -5.96 -5.84 8.17
CA ASP A 192 -7.37 -5.64 7.87
C ASP A 192 -7.86 -6.80 6.98
N LEU A 193 -8.90 -7.52 7.41
CA LEU A 193 -9.47 -8.64 6.66
C LEU A 193 -10.27 -8.20 5.43
N ARG A 194 -10.72 -6.93 5.39
CA ARG A 194 -11.45 -6.34 4.25
C ARG A 194 -10.51 -5.74 3.21
N ALA A 195 -9.27 -5.42 3.59
CA ALA A 195 -8.27 -4.94 2.65
C ALA A 195 -7.88 -6.05 1.66
N ARG A 196 -7.59 -5.69 0.39
CA ARG A 196 -6.94 -6.63 -0.54
C ARG A 196 -5.65 -7.12 0.12
N ILE A 197 -5.44 -8.44 0.16
CA ILE A 197 -4.21 -9.03 0.71
C ILE A 197 -3.01 -8.35 0.05
N HIS A 198 -2.24 -7.63 0.87
CA HIS A 198 -0.88 -7.26 0.56
C HIS A 198 -0.02 -8.04 1.54
N THR A 199 0.51 -9.18 1.10
CA THR A 199 1.44 -9.97 1.92
C THR A 199 2.60 -9.05 2.30
N PRO A 200 2.80 -8.73 3.59
CA PRO A 200 3.82 -7.77 4.00
C PRO A 200 5.21 -8.31 3.71
N LEU A 201 5.39 -9.62 3.77
CA LEU A 201 6.62 -10.32 3.41
C LEU A 201 6.56 -10.76 1.95
N SER A 202 7.58 -10.40 1.17
CA SER A 202 7.80 -10.94 -0.18
C SER A 202 9.23 -11.43 -0.29
N TYR A 203 9.45 -12.49 -1.05
CA TYR A 203 10.79 -12.99 -1.32
C TYR A 203 10.97 -13.24 -2.81
N ASN A 204 12.21 -13.17 -3.27
CA ASN A 204 12.57 -13.53 -4.64
C ASN A 204 13.88 -14.30 -4.65
N VAL A 205 13.96 -15.30 -5.53
CA VAL A 205 15.20 -16.00 -5.84
C VAL A 205 15.52 -15.73 -7.30
N LYS A 206 16.72 -15.23 -7.58
CA LYS A 206 17.17 -14.93 -8.94
C LYS A 206 18.59 -15.42 -9.17
N HIS A 207 18.86 -15.95 -10.36
CA HIS A 207 20.21 -16.30 -10.79
C HIS A 207 20.65 -15.37 -11.93
N SER A 208 21.87 -14.84 -11.86
CA SER A 208 22.47 -14.11 -13.00
C SER A 208 23.98 -14.28 -13.05
N SER A 209 24.58 -14.06 -14.22
CA SER A 209 26.04 -14.08 -14.37
C SER A 209 26.73 -13.07 -13.44
N LYS A 210 26.10 -11.91 -13.21
CA LYS A 210 26.61 -10.79 -12.39
C LYS A 210 26.45 -10.98 -10.88
N THR A 211 25.40 -11.66 -10.42
CA THR A 211 25.06 -11.80 -8.98
C THR A 211 25.15 -13.23 -8.46
N GLY A 212 25.32 -14.23 -9.34
CA GLY A 212 25.09 -15.62 -8.97
C GLY A 212 23.65 -15.81 -8.49
N VAL A 213 23.45 -16.76 -7.57
CA VAL A 213 22.18 -16.96 -6.88
C VAL A 213 21.99 -15.82 -5.87
N ARG A 214 20.84 -15.18 -5.93
CA ARG A 214 20.42 -14.13 -5.02
C ARG A 214 19.10 -14.50 -4.36
N LEU A 215 19.04 -14.38 -3.04
CA LEU A 215 17.80 -14.36 -2.27
C LEU A 215 17.56 -12.92 -1.79
N GLY A 216 16.43 -12.35 -2.19
CA GLY A 216 15.96 -11.07 -1.68
C GLY A 216 14.71 -11.28 -0.84
N VAL A 217 14.66 -10.68 0.34
CA VAL A 217 13.52 -10.68 1.26
C VAL A 217 13.12 -9.23 1.49
N HIS A 218 11.85 -8.90 1.27
CA HIS A 218 11.32 -7.57 1.51
C HIS A 218 10.17 -7.61 2.50
N TYR A 219 10.18 -6.69 3.45
CA TYR A 219 9.12 -6.51 4.43
C TYR A 219 8.48 -5.13 4.26
N SER A 220 7.21 -5.10 3.88
CA SER A 220 6.42 -3.90 3.65
C SER A 220 5.51 -3.63 4.85
N PHE A 221 5.52 -2.40 5.33
CA PHE A 221 4.68 -1.95 6.44
C PHE A 221 4.20 -0.51 6.23
N MET A 222 3.04 -0.20 6.81
CA MET A 222 2.46 1.14 6.80
C MET A 222 2.85 1.86 8.10
N LEU A 223 3.12 3.16 8.02
CA LEU A 223 3.29 4.01 9.22
C LEU A 223 2.25 5.13 9.19
N GLY A 224 1.14 4.95 9.90
CA GLY A 224 -0.06 5.76 9.69
C GLY A 224 -0.66 5.54 8.29
N ASP A 225 -1.55 6.43 7.87
CA ASP A 225 -2.34 6.23 6.64
C ASP A 225 -1.61 6.63 5.35
N ASN A 226 -0.62 7.50 5.47
CA ASN A 226 0.01 8.18 4.33
C ASN A 226 1.42 7.69 3.99
N TRP A 227 2.06 6.91 4.87
CA TRP A 227 3.41 6.39 4.66
C TRP A 227 3.40 4.89 4.36
N LYS A 228 4.02 4.55 3.23
CA LYS A 228 4.32 3.18 2.80
C LYS A 228 5.82 2.96 2.89
N ASN A 229 6.24 1.97 3.66
CA ASN A 229 7.64 1.65 3.88
C ASN A 229 7.93 0.21 3.48
N LYS A 230 9.14 -0.05 2.99
CA LYS A 230 9.63 -1.37 2.66
C LYS A 230 11.10 -1.50 3.05
N LEU A 231 11.39 -2.50 3.86
CA LEU A 231 12.75 -2.93 4.17
C LEU A 231 13.15 -4.01 3.17
N LEU A 232 14.37 -3.93 2.66
CA LEU A 232 14.94 -4.87 1.71
C LEU A 232 16.18 -5.51 2.33
N PHE A 233 16.27 -6.83 2.21
CA PHE A 233 17.43 -7.62 2.60
C PHE A 233 17.81 -8.53 1.44
N ASP A 234 19.04 -8.45 0.99
CA ASP A 234 19.56 -9.18 -0.16
C ASP A 234 20.83 -9.94 0.23
N ILE A 235 20.88 -11.22 -0.11
CA ILE A 235 22.11 -12.03 -0.08
C ILE A 235 22.39 -12.57 -1.48
N SER A 236 23.63 -12.44 -1.94
CA SER A 236 24.08 -12.82 -3.27
C SER A 236 25.38 -13.61 -3.18
N THR A 237 25.47 -14.74 -3.88
CA THR A 237 26.67 -15.58 -3.83
C THR A 237 27.91 -14.92 -4.43
N LYS A 238 27.76 -14.06 -5.44
CA LYS A 238 28.89 -13.35 -6.08
C LYS A 238 29.13 -11.93 -5.56
N ARG A 239 28.13 -11.29 -4.96
CA ARG A 239 28.21 -9.88 -4.53
C ARG A 239 28.02 -9.66 -3.04
N GLY A 240 27.75 -10.69 -2.25
CA GLY A 240 27.61 -10.57 -0.80
C GLY A 240 26.27 -10.01 -0.34
N LEU A 241 26.31 -9.34 0.80
CA LEU A 241 25.14 -8.83 1.51
C LEU A 241 24.77 -7.43 1.06
N GLY A 242 23.48 -7.13 1.07
CA GLY A 242 22.98 -5.78 0.93
C GLY A 242 21.61 -5.62 1.56
N GLY A 243 21.22 -4.37 1.70
CA GLY A 243 19.94 -4.01 2.27
C GLY A 243 19.53 -2.62 1.84
N GLY A 244 18.24 -2.34 1.98
CA GLY A 244 17.69 -1.06 1.60
C GLY A 244 16.42 -0.71 2.34
N PHE A 245 16.07 0.56 2.21
CA PHE A 245 14.85 1.13 2.74
C PHE A 245 14.21 1.99 1.67
N GLU A 246 12.99 1.60 1.30
CA GLU A 246 12.12 2.33 0.40
C GLU A 246 11.01 2.96 1.24
N THR A 247 10.77 4.25 1.06
CA THR A 247 9.69 4.96 1.72
C THR A 247 8.97 5.84 0.72
N SER A 248 7.65 5.87 0.83
CA SER A 248 6.81 6.76 0.04
C SER A 248 5.72 7.37 0.91
N TYR A 249 5.54 8.66 0.73
CA TYR A 249 4.52 9.44 1.39
C TYR A 249 3.65 10.11 0.33
N LYS A 250 2.34 10.07 0.56
CA LYS A 250 1.36 10.77 -0.27
C LYS A 250 0.32 11.40 0.65
N ASN A 251 0.18 12.72 0.58
CA ASN A 251 -0.89 13.43 1.27
C ASN A 251 -2.26 13.08 0.64
N PRO A 252 -3.38 13.08 1.39
CA PRO A 252 -4.69 12.71 0.86
C PRO A 252 -5.16 13.56 -0.32
N ASP A 253 -4.81 14.85 -0.35
CA ASP A 253 -5.09 15.76 -1.49
C ASP A 253 -4.26 15.46 -2.74
N GLY A 254 -3.24 14.59 -2.63
CA GLY A 254 -2.34 14.20 -3.70
C GLY A 254 -1.33 15.26 -4.14
N LYS A 255 -1.27 16.43 -3.49
CA LYS A 255 -0.39 17.56 -3.82
C LYS A 255 1.04 17.32 -3.37
N GLN A 256 1.19 16.92 -2.11
CA GLN A 256 2.48 16.59 -1.52
C GLN A 256 2.79 15.11 -1.72
N ARG A 257 3.96 14.83 -2.29
CA ARG A 257 4.48 13.48 -2.47
C ARG A 257 5.96 13.44 -2.17
N PHE A 258 6.38 12.40 -1.48
CA PHE A 258 7.77 12.10 -1.23
C PHE A 258 8.01 10.62 -1.54
N SER A 259 9.13 10.31 -2.18
CA SER A 259 9.56 8.94 -2.43
C SER A 259 11.07 8.88 -2.29
N ALA A 260 11.57 7.96 -1.49
CA ALA A 260 12.99 7.71 -1.35
C ALA A 260 13.29 6.22 -1.43
N PHE A 261 14.43 5.91 -2.02
CA PHE A 261 15.00 4.57 -2.08
C PHE A 261 16.47 4.67 -1.71
N ASN A 262 16.83 3.99 -0.63
CA ASN A 262 18.15 4.01 -0.05
C ASN A 262 18.66 2.58 0.00
N TYR A 263 19.84 2.34 -0.56
CA TYR A 263 20.39 0.99 -0.65
C TYR A 263 21.89 1.00 -0.36
N TYR A 264 22.32 0.00 0.38
CA TYR A 264 23.70 -0.25 0.75
C TYR A 264 24.05 -1.72 0.51
N ALA A 265 25.26 -1.99 0.05
CA ALA A 265 25.79 -3.34 -0.09
C ALA A 265 27.29 -3.39 0.18
N TYR A 266 27.72 -4.55 0.63
CA TYR A 266 29.12 -4.91 0.78
C TYR A 266 29.52 -5.87 -0.36
N ASP A 267 30.09 -5.31 -1.43
CA ASP A 267 30.35 -6.02 -2.68
C ASP A 267 31.63 -6.86 -2.63
N LEU A 268 31.45 -8.18 -2.44
CA LEU A 268 32.56 -9.13 -2.36
C LEU A 268 33.38 -9.26 -3.66
N LYS A 269 32.87 -8.79 -4.79
CA LYS A 269 33.59 -8.83 -6.07
C LYS A 269 34.66 -7.72 -6.17
N MET A 270 34.59 -6.69 -5.33
CA MET A 270 35.56 -5.60 -5.34
C MET A 270 36.87 -6.05 -4.68
N LEU A 271 37.92 -6.11 -5.49
CA LEU A 271 39.29 -6.45 -5.05
C LEU A 271 39.84 -5.41 -4.08
N ASP A 272 39.56 -4.13 -4.36
CA ASP A 272 39.91 -2.99 -3.55
C ASP A 272 38.94 -2.88 -2.36
N SER A 273 39.46 -3.07 -1.14
CA SER A 273 38.66 -3.08 0.10
C SER A 273 37.91 -1.77 0.34
N GLU A 274 38.49 -0.64 -0.06
CA GLU A 274 37.89 0.70 0.07
C GLU A 274 36.64 0.87 -0.82
N LYS A 275 36.51 0.06 -1.88
CA LYS A 275 35.40 0.13 -2.85
C LYS A 275 34.31 -0.92 -2.62
N ARG A 276 34.45 -1.77 -1.60
CA ARG A 276 33.45 -2.79 -1.26
C ARG A 276 32.14 -2.16 -0.78
N ASN A 277 32.20 -1.00 -0.15
CA ASN A 277 31.01 -0.28 0.31
C ASN A 277 30.34 0.43 -0.85
N ARG A 278 29.20 -0.11 -1.29
CA ARG A 278 28.44 0.34 -2.45
C ARG A 278 27.10 0.86 -2.00
N TYR A 279 26.73 2.06 -2.41
CA TYR A 279 25.50 2.68 -1.94
C TYR A 279 24.84 3.56 -3.01
N ARG A 280 23.52 3.71 -2.86
CA ARG A 280 22.72 4.70 -3.57
C ARG A 280 21.64 5.23 -2.66
N PHE A 281 21.64 6.54 -2.50
CA PHE A 281 20.63 7.28 -1.76
C PHE A 281 19.92 8.19 -2.75
N GLN A 282 18.67 7.88 -3.05
CA GLN A 282 17.87 8.66 -3.98
C GLN A 282 16.52 9.04 -3.38
N GLY A 283 16.02 10.19 -3.77
CA GLY A 283 14.70 10.63 -3.38
C GLY A 283 14.16 11.74 -4.26
N LYS A 284 12.84 11.88 -4.22
CA LYS A 284 12.08 12.88 -4.94
C LYS A 284 11.02 13.46 -4.01
N TYR A 285 10.83 14.75 -4.11
CA TYR A 285 9.83 15.52 -3.39
C TYR A 285 9.06 16.38 -4.38
N THR A 286 7.74 16.38 -4.29
CA THR A 286 6.88 17.29 -5.05
C THR A 286 5.82 17.86 -4.14
N ASP A 287 5.54 19.15 -4.28
CA ASP A 287 4.52 19.83 -3.48
C ASP A 287 3.88 20.97 -4.27
N GLN A 288 2.67 21.33 -3.87
CA GLN A 288 1.95 22.52 -4.35
C GLN A 288 1.55 23.34 -3.13
N ILE A 289 2.15 24.52 -3.02
CA ILE A 289 1.97 25.44 -1.88
C ILE A 289 1.37 26.77 -2.38
N PHE A 290 0.93 27.61 -1.44
CA PHE A 290 0.29 28.91 -1.72
C PHE A 290 -0.90 28.80 -2.68
N ALA A 291 -1.93 28.03 -2.30
CA ALA A 291 -3.13 27.82 -3.13
C ALA A 291 -2.81 27.37 -4.58
N ASP A 292 -1.87 26.42 -4.70
CA ASP A 292 -1.45 25.79 -5.96
C ASP A 292 -0.74 26.71 -6.96
N THR A 293 -0.40 27.94 -6.56
CA THR A 293 0.36 28.88 -7.39
C THR A 293 1.85 28.57 -7.44
N VAL A 294 2.39 27.89 -6.42
CA VAL A 294 3.81 27.54 -6.33
C VAL A 294 4.00 26.04 -6.31
N ALA A 295 4.65 25.50 -7.33
CA ALA A 295 5.09 24.12 -7.38
C ALA A 295 6.54 23.99 -6.90
N VAL A 296 6.76 23.08 -5.95
CA VAL A 296 8.09 22.71 -5.45
C VAL A 296 8.44 21.33 -5.97
N ARG A 297 9.64 21.16 -6.53
CA ARG A 297 10.18 19.87 -6.96
C ARG A 297 11.61 19.74 -6.51
N GLY A 298 11.91 18.70 -5.73
CA GLY A 298 13.26 18.38 -5.27
C GLY A 298 13.63 16.96 -5.67
N SER A 299 14.89 16.74 -6.01
CA SER A 299 15.46 15.40 -6.13
C SER A 299 16.89 15.36 -5.64
N TYR A 300 17.30 14.21 -5.13
CA TYR A 300 18.69 13.88 -4.85
C TYR A 300 18.97 12.45 -5.34
N ASP A 301 20.19 12.22 -5.84
CA ASP A 301 20.65 10.88 -6.22
C ASP A 301 22.17 10.78 -6.01
N LYS A 302 22.58 10.25 -4.86
CA LYS A 302 23.98 10.08 -4.46
C LYS A 302 24.36 8.63 -4.59
N LEU A 303 25.44 8.35 -5.33
CA LEU A 303 25.95 7.00 -5.51
C LEU A 303 27.41 6.90 -5.09
N SER A 304 27.83 5.69 -4.72
CA SER A 304 29.24 5.35 -4.48
C SER A 304 30.09 5.56 -5.73
N ASP A 305 29.58 5.15 -6.90
CA ASP A 305 30.29 5.15 -8.17
C ASP A 305 29.34 4.98 -9.37
N PHE A 306 29.90 5.18 -10.57
CA PHE A 306 29.16 5.13 -11.83
C PHE A 306 28.56 3.74 -12.15
N ASN A 307 29.19 2.66 -11.69
CA ASN A 307 28.75 1.29 -12.00
C ASN A 307 27.69 0.77 -11.03
N MET A 308 27.44 1.47 -9.91
CA MET A 308 26.47 1.05 -8.88
C MET A 308 25.10 0.69 -9.46
N PRO A 309 24.45 1.53 -10.29
CA PRO A 309 23.14 1.17 -10.84
C PRO A 309 23.20 -0.10 -11.69
N GLY A 310 24.21 -0.20 -12.56
CA GLY A 310 24.40 -1.30 -13.50
C GLY A 310 24.67 -2.67 -12.86
N ASP A 311 25.31 -2.63 -11.69
CA ASP A 311 25.64 -3.80 -10.88
C ASP A 311 24.47 -4.27 -10.01
N TYR A 312 23.52 -3.36 -9.73
CA TYR A 312 22.43 -3.56 -8.78
C TYR A 312 21.02 -3.40 -9.40
N ILE A 313 20.88 -3.49 -10.75
CA ILE A 313 19.66 -3.22 -11.57
C ILE A 313 18.35 -3.90 -11.11
N ASN A 314 18.37 -4.90 -10.22
CA ASN A 314 17.19 -5.71 -9.86
C ASN A 314 16.76 -5.57 -8.39
N ARG A 315 17.00 -4.40 -7.79
CA ARG A 315 16.77 -4.15 -6.36
C ARG A 315 15.73 -3.07 -6.07
N GLY A 316 14.88 -2.75 -7.05
CA GLY A 316 13.99 -1.57 -6.99
C GLY A 316 14.65 -0.29 -7.50
N LEU A 317 15.76 -0.42 -8.24
CA LEU A 317 16.45 0.68 -8.90
C LEU A 317 15.91 0.84 -10.33
N ASP A 318 14.98 1.77 -10.52
CA ASP A 318 14.33 1.99 -11.82
C ASP A 318 15.23 2.64 -12.88
N SER A 319 16.36 3.23 -12.47
CA SER A 319 17.27 3.95 -13.38
C SER A 319 18.67 3.35 -13.36
N SER A 320 19.18 3.02 -14.55
CA SER A 320 20.57 2.63 -14.79
C SER A 320 21.56 3.79 -14.76
N ARG A 321 21.08 5.02 -14.57
CA ARG A 321 21.91 6.24 -14.51
C ARG A 321 21.66 7.04 -13.25
N ALA A 322 22.71 7.72 -12.79
CA ALA A 322 22.62 8.71 -11.73
C ALA A 322 21.76 9.90 -12.20
N GLY A 323 20.72 10.20 -11.44
CA GLY A 323 19.83 11.34 -11.66
C GLY A 323 20.47 12.67 -11.26
N PRO A 324 19.76 13.78 -11.53
CA PRO A 324 20.17 15.09 -11.05
C PRO A 324 19.81 15.29 -9.58
N THR A 325 20.69 15.99 -8.86
CA THR A 325 20.35 16.60 -7.57
C THR A 325 19.97 18.05 -7.81
N GLU A 326 18.69 18.34 -7.68
CA GLU A 326 18.12 19.64 -8.00
C GLU A 326 16.94 20.00 -7.11
N LEU A 327 16.74 21.30 -6.95
CA LEU A 327 15.60 21.89 -6.27
C LEU A 327 15.03 23.00 -7.15
N ARG A 328 13.74 22.93 -7.43
CA ARG A 328 13.03 23.85 -8.28
C ARG A 328 11.80 24.39 -7.58
N PHE A 329 11.70 25.70 -7.55
CA PHE A 329 10.47 26.43 -7.24
C PHE A 329 9.92 26.99 -8.54
N THR A 330 8.63 26.84 -8.78
CA THR A 330 7.96 27.41 -9.95
C THR A 330 6.69 28.11 -9.50
N ARG A 331 6.61 29.43 -9.69
CA ARG A 331 5.41 30.20 -9.42
C ARG A 331 4.69 30.52 -10.72
N LYS A 332 3.44 30.10 -10.83
CA LYS A 332 2.59 30.32 -11.98
C LYS A 332 1.45 31.25 -11.59
N GLU A 333 1.40 32.40 -12.24
CA GLU A 333 0.28 33.35 -12.18
C GLU A 333 -0.43 33.41 -13.54
N GLN A 334 -1.53 34.15 -13.63
CA GLN A 334 -2.31 34.29 -14.87
C GLN A 334 -1.49 34.88 -16.03
N ASN A 335 -0.61 35.84 -15.72
CA ASN A 335 0.10 36.67 -16.69
C ASN A 335 1.62 36.45 -16.70
N TRP A 336 2.16 35.61 -15.82
CA TRP A 336 3.59 35.33 -15.77
C TRP A 336 3.91 33.98 -15.11
N LEU A 337 5.10 33.49 -15.41
CA LEU A 337 5.69 32.28 -14.85
C LEU A 337 7.10 32.61 -14.40
N SER A 338 7.45 32.27 -13.16
CA SER A 338 8.82 32.35 -12.68
C SER A 338 9.29 31.03 -12.12
N SER A 339 10.60 30.78 -12.19
CA SER A 339 11.21 29.63 -11.57
C SER A 339 12.57 29.95 -10.99
N LEU A 340 12.87 29.38 -9.83
CA LEU A 340 14.19 29.37 -9.23
C LEU A 340 14.67 27.93 -9.23
N ASN A 341 15.75 27.63 -9.97
CA ASN A 341 16.30 26.29 -10.10
C ASN A 341 17.72 26.23 -9.55
N THR A 342 17.94 25.34 -8.60
CA THR A 342 19.26 24.98 -8.09
C THR A 342 19.59 23.58 -8.56
N LYS A 343 20.72 23.40 -9.25
CA LYS A 343 21.20 22.09 -9.69
C LYS A 343 22.66 21.95 -9.29
N VAL A 344 22.97 20.90 -8.53
CA VAL A 344 24.30 20.65 -7.96
C VAL A 344 24.84 19.30 -8.41
N ARG A 345 26.16 19.22 -8.58
CA ARG A 345 26.89 17.98 -8.79
C ARG A 345 27.27 17.42 -7.43
N ILE A 346 26.68 16.27 -7.07
CA ILE A 346 27.03 15.54 -5.86
C ILE A 346 27.79 14.23 -6.14
N ASN A 347 27.81 13.80 -7.40
CA ASN A 347 28.57 12.64 -7.85
C ASN A 347 29.78 13.08 -8.67
N ASN A 348 30.95 12.65 -8.23
CA ASN A 348 32.23 13.06 -8.79
C ASN A 348 32.49 12.52 -10.20
N PHE A 349 31.76 11.48 -10.61
CA PHE A 349 31.82 10.87 -11.93
C PHE A 349 30.82 11.48 -12.94
N GLN A 350 30.04 12.50 -12.55
CA GLN A 350 29.12 13.20 -13.46
C GLN A 350 29.73 14.51 -13.94
N THR A 351 29.56 14.80 -15.24
CA THR A 351 29.69 16.16 -15.80
C THR A 351 28.35 16.86 -15.68
N VAL A 352 28.31 18.01 -15.03
CA VAL A 352 27.07 18.74 -14.73
C VAL A 352 27.27 20.23 -14.92
N LYS A 353 26.38 20.85 -15.69
CA LYS A 353 26.15 22.30 -15.67
C LYS A 353 25.33 22.64 -14.42
N GLN A 354 26.01 23.05 -13.36
CA GLN A 354 25.37 23.49 -12.13
C GLN A 354 24.68 24.84 -12.34
N GLN A 355 23.63 25.06 -11.56
CA GLN A 355 22.85 26.30 -11.52
C GLN A 355 22.69 26.69 -10.05
N LEU A 356 23.25 27.83 -9.62
CA LEU A 356 23.42 28.14 -8.18
C LEU A 356 23.05 29.58 -7.78
N PRO A 357 21.75 29.90 -7.64
CA PRO A 357 20.63 29.35 -8.38
C PRO A 357 20.54 29.98 -9.78
N LEU A 358 19.63 29.47 -10.61
CA LEU A 358 19.18 30.11 -11.85
C LEU A 358 17.73 30.56 -11.68
N PHE A 359 17.52 31.88 -11.72
CA PHE A 359 16.22 32.49 -11.82
C PHE A 359 15.80 32.63 -13.28
N GLN A 360 14.55 32.30 -13.58
CA GLN A 360 13.93 32.48 -14.89
C GLN A 360 12.55 33.11 -14.70
N PHE A 361 12.23 34.07 -15.56
CA PHE A 361 10.94 34.76 -15.60
C PHE A 361 10.47 34.81 -17.04
N SER A 362 9.19 34.50 -17.25
CA SER A 362 8.51 34.59 -18.53
C SER A 362 7.18 35.28 -18.31
N GLN A 363 6.96 36.38 -19.01
CA GLN A 363 5.65 37.00 -19.08
C GLN A 363 4.81 36.24 -20.10
N ARG A 364 3.52 36.06 -19.83
CA ARG A 364 2.59 35.55 -20.85
C ARG A 364 2.50 36.59 -21.97
N PRO A 365 2.56 36.18 -23.25
CA PRO A 365 2.44 37.13 -24.34
C PRO A 365 1.18 37.98 -24.19
N MET A 366 1.34 39.30 -24.21
CA MET A 366 0.24 40.24 -23.98
C MET A 366 0.09 41.20 -25.15
N GLN A 367 -1.15 41.53 -25.48
CA GLN A 367 -1.44 42.51 -26.50
C GLN A 367 -1.22 43.93 -25.95
N LEU A 368 -0.50 44.76 -26.69
CA LEU A 368 -0.23 46.15 -26.35
C LEU A 368 -1.40 47.04 -26.77
N GLY A 369 -2.35 47.23 -25.84
CA GLY A 369 -3.55 48.03 -26.07
C GLY A 369 -4.35 47.55 -27.29
N GLN A 370 -4.84 48.50 -28.09
CA GLN A 370 -5.66 48.20 -29.29
C GLN A 370 -4.82 47.96 -30.57
N THR A 371 -3.48 47.97 -30.47
CA THR A 371 -2.60 47.94 -31.65
C THR A 371 -2.53 46.59 -32.38
N GLY A 372 -2.96 45.51 -31.71
CA GLY A 372 -2.77 44.12 -32.19
C GLY A 372 -1.32 43.61 -32.08
N LEU A 373 -0.39 44.41 -31.55
CA LEU A 373 0.98 43.99 -31.26
C LEU A 373 1.01 43.13 -29.99
N ILE A 374 1.72 42.02 -30.02
CA ILE A 374 1.89 41.06 -28.92
C ILE A 374 3.33 41.15 -28.44
N LEU A 375 3.52 41.44 -27.15
CA LEU A 375 4.81 41.47 -26.48
C LEU A 375 5.08 40.11 -25.80
N ASP A 376 6.16 39.43 -26.18
CA ASP A 376 6.76 38.30 -25.44
C ASP A 376 8.05 38.78 -24.75
N ASN A 377 8.18 38.50 -23.46
CA ASN A 377 9.30 38.92 -22.63
C ASN A 377 9.78 37.79 -21.74
N ARG A 378 11.08 37.52 -21.78
CA ARG A 378 11.76 36.51 -20.96
C ARG A 378 13.05 37.06 -20.40
N PHE A 379 13.28 36.72 -19.14
CA PHE A 379 14.47 37.09 -18.40
C PHE A 379 15.04 35.87 -17.69
N SER A 380 16.36 35.74 -17.64
CA SER A 380 17.01 34.78 -16.76
C SER A 380 18.29 35.36 -16.18
N ALA A 381 18.55 35.07 -14.92
CA ALA A 381 19.75 35.49 -14.23
C ALA A 381 20.20 34.38 -13.27
N GLY A 382 21.49 34.10 -13.22
CA GLY A 382 21.99 33.09 -12.29
C GLY A 382 23.47 32.84 -12.39
N TYR A 383 23.97 32.02 -11.48
CA TYR A 383 25.34 31.55 -11.49
C TYR A 383 25.41 30.15 -12.10
N LEU A 384 26.17 30.03 -13.18
CA LEU A 384 26.39 28.76 -13.90
C LEU A 384 27.80 28.28 -13.59
N ASP A 385 27.91 27.03 -13.17
CA ASP A 385 29.20 26.41 -12.85
C ASP A 385 29.27 25.06 -13.53
N TYR A 386 30.08 24.97 -14.59
CA TYR A 386 30.23 23.79 -15.39
C TYR A 386 31.34 22.92 -14.80
N LYS A 387 30.93 21.81 -14.17
CA LYS A 387 31.84 20.86 -13.54
C LYS A 387 31.97 19.60 -14.38
N TYR A 388 33.19 19.30 -14.83
CA TYR A 388 33.51 18.04 -15.51
C TYR A 388 33.64 16.87 -14.52
N ALA A 389 33.39 15.66 -15.00
CA ALA A 389 33.67 14.44 -14.26
C ALA A 389 35.19 14.30 -14.00
N HIS A 390 35.59 13.77 -12.85
CA HIS A 390 37.01 13.69 -12.45
C HIS A 390 37.86 12.81 -13.36
N ASN A 391 37.24 11.89 -14.10
CA ASN A 391 37.91 10.97 -15.02
C ASN A 391 38.09 11.56 -16.45
N VAL A 392 37.65 12.80 -16.68
CA VAL A 392 37.92 13.50 -17.94
C VAL A 392 39.17 14.35 -17.74
N HIS A 393 40.22 14.00 -18.46
CA HIS A 393 41.49 14.73 -18.44
C HIS A 393 41.45 15.89 -19.44
N HIS A 394 42.37 16.86 -19.27
CA HIS A 394 42.54 18.00 -20.18
C HIS A 394 41.32 18.92 -20.31
N VAL A 395 40.50 19.01 -19.27
CA VAL A 395 39.37 19.95 -19.21
C VAL A 395 39.40 20.71 -17.89
N HIS A 396 39.07 22.00 -17.96
CA HIS A 396 38.98 22.86 -16.78
C HIS A 396 37.53 23.23 -16.52
N ASN A 397 37.13 23.15 -15.24
CA ASN A 397 35.83 23.66 -14.82
C ASN A 397 35.79 25.17 -15.08
N PHE A 398 34.63 25.67 -15.50
CA PHE A 398 34.44 27.09 -15.73
C PHE A 398 33.11 27.53 -15.14
N HIS A 399 33.06 28.78 -14.69
CA HIS A 399 31.90 29.34 -14.03
C HIS A 399 31.66 30.76 -14.52
N SER A 400 30.40 31.18 -14.53
CA SER A 400 30.01 32.55 -14.88
C SER A 400 28.67 32.88 -14.27
N SER A 401 28.55 34.11 -13.74
CA SER A 401 27.24 34.74 -13.66
C SER A 401 26.74 35.00 -15.08
N ARG A 402 25.45 34.76 -15.33
CA ARG A 402 24.83 34.95 -16.64
C ARG A 402 23.52 35.69 -16.45
N VAL A 403 23.34 36.76 -17.22
CA VAL A 403 22.06 37.46 -17.36
C VAL A 403 21.67 37.39 -18.82
N GLU A 404 20.42 37.04 -19.09
CA GLU A 404 19.85 36.99 -20.44
C GLU A 404 18.48 37.65 -20.43
N MET A 405 18.26 38.55 -21.38
CA MET A 405 16.96 39.14 -21.67
C MET A 405 16.61 38.87 -23.13
N ARG A 406 15.38 38.39 -23.36
CA ARG A 406 14.82 38.20 -24.68
C ARG A 406 13.47 38.90 -24.72
N GLN A 407 13.32 39.82 -25.66
CA GLN A 407 12.05 40.51 -25.91
C GLN A 407 11.71 40.42 -27.40
N SER A 408 10.45 40.19 -27.71
CA SER A 408 9.95 40.22 -29.08
C SER A 408 8.55 40.77 -29.16
N LEU A 409 8.29 41.51 -30.24
CA LEU A 409 7.00 42.02 -30.65
C LEU A 409 6.53 41.22 -31.88
N LEU A 410 5.30 40.73 -31.84
CA LEU A 410 4.68 39.96 -32.91
C LEU A 410 3.35 40.58 -33.29
N ARG A 411 2.92 40.44 -34.54
CA ARG A 411 1.56 40.80 -34.96
C ARG A 411 1.05 39.77 -35.96
N GLY A 412 -0.09 39.15 -35.66
CA GLY A 412 -0.72 38.21 -36.58
C GLY A 412 -1.63 38.92 -37.58
N PHE A 413 -1.52 38.56 -38.85
CA PHE A 413 -2.43 38.92 -39.93
C PHE A 413 -2.94 37.63 -40.55
N SER A 414 -4.24 37.36 -40.45
CA SER A 414 -4.83 36.17 -41.06
C SER A 414 -5.99 36.53 -41.98
N ASN A 415 -6.09 35.80 -43.09
CA ASN A 415 -7.27 35.76 -43.94
C ASN A 415 -7.62 34.29 -44.25
N ARG A 416 -8.57 34.04 -45.16
CA ARG A 416 -9.02 32.67 -45.51
C ARG A 416 -7.97 31.85 -46.30
N ALA A 417 -6.98 32.49 -46.92
CA ALA A 417 -6.02 31.86 -47.81
C ALA A 417 -4.62 31.71 -47.18
N PHE A 418 -4.22 32.63 -46.29
CA PHE A 418 -2.93 32.59 -45.62
C PHE A 418 -2.95 33.27 -44.24
N SER A 419 -1.96 32.93 -43.42
CA SER A 419 -1.67 33.57 -42.14
C SER A 419 -0.21 34.02 -42.13
N LEU A 420 0.03 35.29 -41.81
CA LEU A 420 1.33 35.92 -41.74
C LEU A 420 1.52 36.54 -40.35
N THR A 421 2.57 36.15 -39.64
CA THR A 421 2.89 36.69 -38.30
C THR A 421 4.31 37.26 -38.30
N PRO A 422 4.54 38.51 -38.74
CA PRO A 422 5.82 39.18 -38.55
C PRO A 422 6.16 39.27 -37.07
N HIS A 423 7.46 39.17 -36.79
CA HIS A 423 8.00 39.43 -35.47
C HIS A 423 9.34 40.17 -35.57
N VAL A 424 9.60 41.02 -34.58
CA VAL A 424 10.89 41.68 -34.37
C VAL A 424 11.26 41.54 -32.91
N GLY A 425 12.53 41.34 -32.61
CA GLY A 425 12.96 41.19 -31.22
C GLY A 425 14.46 41.22 -31.09
N TYR A 426 14.92 41.23 -29.85
CA TYR A 426 16.33 41.21 -29.51
C TYR A 426 16.61 40.17 -28.42
N ARG A 427 17.88 39.76 -28.33
CA ARG A 427 18.39 38.88 -27.29
C ARG A 427 19.71 39.45 -26.79
N VAL A 428 19.76 39.87 -25.54
CA VAL A 428 20.97 40.36 -24.88
C VAL A 428 21.42 39.32 -23.87
N ILE A 429 22.70 38.95 -23.91
CA ILE A 429 23.31 38.01 -22.97
C ILE A 429 24.58 38.66 -22.42
N GLY A 430 24.68 38.75 -21.09
CA GLY A 430 25.88 39.16 -20.38
C GLY A 430 26.45 38.00 -19.59
N TYR A 431 27.77 37.86 -19.62
CA TYR A 431 28.54 36.92 -18.80
C TYR A 431 29.47 37.70 -17.89
N GLY A 432 29.48 37.40 -16.60
CA GLY A 432 30.43 38.02 -15.66
C GLY A 432 31.83 37.41 -15.73
N ASN A 433 31.95 36.18 -16.24
CA ASN A 433 33.23 35.56 -16.53
C ASN A 433 33.11 34.79 -17.85
N SER A 434 34.00 35.05 -18.79
CA SER A 434 34.15 34.23 -19.98
C SER A 434 35.53 33.58 -19.87
N PRO A 435 35.70 32.29 -20.15
CA PRO A 435 37.05 31.74 -20.31
C PRO A 435 37.75 32.55 -21.41
N GLN A 436 38.60 33.49 -21.01
CA GLN A 436 39.61 34.07 -21.87
C GLN A 436 40.81 33.13 -21.76
N HIS A 437 41.21 32.60 -22.91
CA HIS A 437 42.33 31.69 -23.13
C HIS A 437 42.15 30.20 -22.77
N ASP A 438 42.62 29.39 -23.72
CA ASP A 438 42.86 27.94 -23.69
C ASP A 438 41.66 26.99 -23.79
N ALA A 439 40.93 27.09 -24.91
CA ALA A 439 40.62 25.88 -25.66
C ALA A 439 41.81 25.60 -26.60
N LYS A 440 42.76 24.80 -26.13
CA LYS A 440 43.72 24.08 -26.98
C LYS A 440 43.43 22.60 -26.89
#